data_AF-A0A1U9ZW41-F1
#
_entry.id   AF-A0A1U9ZW41-F1
#
_cell.length_a   1.000
_cell.length_b   1.000
_cell.length_c   1.000
_cell.angle_alpha   90.00
_cell.angle_beta   90.00
_cell.angle_gamma   90.00
#
_symmetry.space_group_name_H-M   'P 1'
#
loop_
_entity.id
_entity.type
_entity.pdbx_description
1 polymer ?
#
loop_
_entity_poly.entity_id
_entity_poly.type
_entity_poly.pdbx_seq_one_letter_code
_entity_poly.pdbx_strand_id
1 'polypeptide(L)'
;MSSHPHTVLPWVVRRTRLPLLALRCVTCPSERATAGDGRFRVNANGKLLDVWLLVDCVSCGRTSKLTVHDRVHVRSLSRTLLSGYSADSQAFVARVLLDPWTARRNRFALEWDGCWELVAPPPPEEVWPLHVTVVFDDPVPVRPERLIGQGLGISRREIARRVKIDIPLNRRTAQDFSFVLL
;
A
#
# COMPACT_ATOMS: atom_id res chain seq x y z
N MET A 1 -6.76 12.99 -41.22
CA MET A 1 -7.42 12.78 -39.91
C MET A 1 -6.33 12.81 -38.86
N SER A 2 -6.04 13.98 -38.29
CA SER A 2 -4.95 14.16 -37.35
C SER A 2 -5.37 13.66 -35.96
N SER A 3 -4.92 12.46 -35.63
CA SER A 3 -4.90 11.95 -34.25
C SER A 3 -3.95 12.83 -33.45
N HIS A 4 -4.51 13.78 -32.72
CA HIS A 4 -3.75 14.58 -31.77
C HIS A 4 -3.13 13.60 -30.76
N PRO A 5 -1.84 13.71 -30.43
CA PRO A 5 -1.26 12.88 -29.39
C PRO A 5 -2.04 13.17 -28.10
N HIS A 6 -2.74 12.16 -27.58
CA HIS A 6 -3.32 12.24 -26.24
C HIS A 6 -2.15 12.36 -25.26
N THR A 7 -1.77 13.58 -24.87
CA THR A 7 -0.78 13.78 -23.82
C THR A 7 -1.38 13.21 -22.54
N VAL A 8 -0.84 12.07 -22.11
CA VAL A 8 -1.18 11.45 -20.83
C VAL A 8 -0.20 11.96 -19.80
N LEU A 9 -0.69 12.65 -18.77
CA LEU A 9 0.11 13.09 -17.64
C LEU A 9 0.15 11.98 -16.58
N PRO A 10 1.31 11.35 -16.32
CA PRO A 10 1.40 10.28 -15.34
C PRO A 10 1.50 10.87 -13.93
N TRP A 11 0.63 10.38 -13.05
CA TRP A 11 0.68 10.59 -11.62
C TRP A 11 0.98 9.27 -10.93
N VAL A 12 1.85 9.29 -9.93
CA VAL A 12 2.24 8.08 -9.19
C VAL A 12 1.94 8.26 -7.70
N VAL A 13 1.20 7.33 -7.13
CA VAL A 13 1.03 7.18 -5.69
C VAL A 13 2.01 6.13 -5.21
N ARG A 14 2.97 6.54 -4.39
CA ARG A 14 4.00 5.64 -3.88
C ARG A 14 4.17 5.74 -2.38
N ARG A 15 4.47 4.59 -1.76
CA ARG A 15 4.75 4.49 -0.33
C ARG A 15 6.12 5.10 -0.02
N THR A 16 6.20 5.88 1.06
CA THR A 16 7.46 6.47 1.54
C THR A 16 8.09 5.66 2.67
N ARG A 17 7.27 4.94 3.44
CA ARG A 17 7.69 4.08 4.56
C ARG A 17 6.63 3.02 4.85
N LEU A 18 6.97 1.96 5.60
CA LEU A 18 5.97 0.99 6.01
C LEU A 18 4.89 1.64 6.90
N PRO A 19 3.60 1.43 6.61
CA PRO A 19 2.52 1.88 7.47
C PRO A 19 2.52 1.11 8.80
N LEU A 20 2.01 1.75 9.85
CA LEU A 20 1.74 1.06 11.10
C LEU A 20 0.59 0.07 10.92
N LEU A 21 0.56 -0.94 11.77
CA LEU A 21 -0.52 -1.91 11.81
C LEU A 21 -1.51 -1.49 12.90
N ALA A 22 -2.79 -1.38 12.54
CA ALA A 22 -3.88 -1.37 13.50
C ALA A 22 -4.02 -2.79 14.05
N LEU A 23 -3.39 -3.05 15.20
CA LEU A 23 -3.27 -4.34 15.85
C LEU A 23 -3.20 -4.16 17.37
N ARG A 24 -4.17 -4.75 18.08
CA ARG A 24 -4.26 -4.67 19.54
C ARG A 24 -3.11 -5.38 20.24
N CYS A 25 -2.45 -4.68 21.15
CA CYS A 25 -1.45 -5.27 22.03
C CYS A 25 -2.11 -6.17 23.07
N VAL A 26 -1.46 -7.31 23.36
CA VAL A 26 -1.91 -8.25 24.40
C VAL A 26 -1.49 -7.85 25.82
N THR A 27 -0.67 -6.80 25.97
CA THR A 27 -0.06 -6.40 27.26
C THR A 27 -0.42 -4.98 27.69
N CYS A 28 -0.70 -4.07 26.76
CA CYS A 28 -1.09 -2.70 27.07
C CYS A 28 -2.30 -2.27 26.22
N PRO A 29 -2.92 -1.09 26.50
CA PRO A 29 -4.09 -0.61 25.76
C PRO A 29 -3.82 -0.16 24.32
N SER A 30 -2.58 -0.22 23.84
CA SER A 30 -2.23 0.23 22.49
C SER A 30 -2.88 -0.64 21.41
N GLU A 31 -3.35 0.01 20.35
CA GLU A 31 -3.93 -0.63 19.18
C GLU A 31 -3.03 -0.52 17.93
N ARG A 32 -1.76 -0.21 18.14
CA ARG A 32 -0.78 -0.02 17.07
C ARG A 32 0.46 -0.88 17.25
N ALA A 33 0.90 -1.45 16.14
CA ALA A 33 2.16 -2.18 16.04
C ALA A 33 2.99 -1.72 14.84
N THR A 34 4.29 -1.92 14.90
CA THR A 34 5.24 -1.69 13.82
C THR A 34 5.97 -2.97 13.48
N ALA A 35 6.29 -3.19 12.20
CA ALA A 35 7.23 -4.24 11.82
C ALA A 35 8.70 -3.82 12.07
N GLY A 36 8.97 -2.53 12.35
CA GLY A 36 10.32 -2.01 12.52
C GLY A 36 11.19 -2.37 11.32
N ASP A 37 12.40 -2.89 11.60
CA ASP A 37 13.32 -3.39 10.58
C ASP A 37 12.84 -4.69 9.91
N GLY A 38 11.80 -5.32 10.45
CA GLY A 38 11.08 -6.43 9.83
C GLY A 38 11.83 -7.75 9.92
N ARG A 39 11.58 -8.51 10.99
CA ARG A 39 12.24 -9.79 11.26
C ARG A 39 11.28 -10.96 11.09
N PHE A 40 11.70 -12.00 10.39
CA PHE A 40 10.97 -13.24 10.31
C PHE A 40 11.50 -14.27 11.31
N ARG A 41 10.58 -15.03 11.89
CA ARG A 41 10.91 -16.26 12.62
C ARG A 41 10.47 -17.44 11.78
N VAL A 42 11.45 -18.21 11.31
CA VAL A 42 11.23 -19.48 10.62
C VAL A 42 11.46 -20.61 11.60
N ASN A 43 10.50 -21.51 11.75
CA ASN A 43 10.62 -22.70 12.57
C ASN A 43 10.37 -23.94 11.71
N ALA A 44 11.20 -24.97 11.89
CA ALA A 44 11.10 -26.21 11.15
C ALA A 44 10.79 -27.37 12.09
N ASN A 45 9.91 -28.26 11.66
CA ASN A 45 9.64 -29.54 12.31
C ASN A 45 9.57 -30.62 11.23
N GLY A 46 10.69 -31.34 11.05
CA GLY A 46 10.85 -32.26 9.94
C GLY A 46 10.72 -31.53 8.60
N LYS A 47 9.71 -31.91 7.80
CA LYS A 47 9.44 -31.31 6.49
C LYS A 47 8.44 -30.14 6.54
N LEU A 48 7.93 -29.79 7.72
CA LEU A 48 6.95 -28.72 7.89
C LEU A 48 7.62 -27.44 8.40
N LEU A 49 7.18 -26.30 7.89
CA LEU A 49 7.63 -24.97 8.25
C LEU A 49 6.50 -24.13 8.81
N ASP A 50 6.84 -23.38 9.85
CA ASP A 50 6.05 -22.27 10.38
C ASP A 50 6.85 -20.99 10.18
N VAL A 51 6.21 -19.95 9.63
CA VAL A 51 6.85 -18.66 9.39
C VAL A 51 6.00 -17.56 9.98
N TRP A 52 6.61 -16.74 10.83
CA TRP A 52 5.98 -15.56 11.41
C TRP A 52 6.75 -14.30 11.06
N LEU A 53 6.05 -13.21 10.77
CA LEU A 53 6.59 -11.86 10.83
C LEU A 53 6.45 -11.35 12.26
N LEU A 54 7.55 -10.86 12.84
CA LEU A 54 7.55 -10.27 14.17
C LEU A 54 7.18 -8.79 14.06
N VAL A 55 6.24 -8.36 14.89
CA VAL A 55 5.82 -6.96 15.00
C VAL A 55 5.79 -6.53 16.46
N ASP A 56 6.18 -5.29 16.72
CA ASP A 56 6.32 -4.77 18.08
C ASP A 56 5.25 -3.71 18.35
N CYS A 57 4.65 -3.76 19.54
CA CYS A 57 3.76 -2.71 19.99
C CYS A 57 4.50 -1.38 20.06
N VAL A 58 3.94 -0.33 19.45
CA VAL A 58 4.59 1.00 19.41
C VAL A 58 4.67 1.69 20.77
N SER A 59 3.90 1.22 21.76
CA SER A 59 3.84 1.82 23.10
C SER A 59 4.69 1.08 24.13
N CYS A 60 4.60 -0.24 24.20
CA CYS A 60 5.30 -1.03 25.24
C CYS A 60 6.41 -1.93 24.69
N GLY A 61 6.64 -1.96 23.37
CA GLY A 61 7.67 -2.79 22.74
C GLY A 61 7.36 -4.30 22.73
N ARG A 62 6.20 -4.73 23.23
CA ARG A 62 5.81 -6.14 23.25
C ARG A 62 5.74 -6.71 21.82
N THR A 63 6.53 -7.74 21.56
CA THR A 63 6.49 -8.48 20.29
C THR A 63 5.27 -9.38 20.18
N SER A 64 4.63 -9.33 19.02
CA SER A 64 3.57 -10.21 18.54
C SER A 64 4.02 -10.92 17.25
N LYS A 65 3.38 -12.04 16.93
CA LYS A 65 3.67 -12.84 15.73
C LYS A 65 2.52 -12.75 14.76
N LEU A 66 2.78 -12.33 13.53
CA LEU A 66 1.84 -12.46 12.42
C LEU A 66 2.18 -13.74 11.67
N THR A 67 1.22 -14.66 11.58
CA THR A 67 1.40 -15.91 10.87
C THR A 67 1.41 -15.66 9.37
N VAL A 68 2.53 -15.98 8.73
CA VAL A 68 2.73 -15.90 7.27
C VAL A 68 2.51 -17.28 6.65
N HIS A 69 3.13 -18.31 7.24
CA HIS A 69 2.90 -19.72 6.90
C HIS A 69 2.68 -20.52 8.16
N ASP A 70 1.76 -21.48 8.09
CA ASP A 70 1.36 -22.34 9.21
C ASP A 70 1.41 -23.79 8.75
N ARG A 71 2.35 -24.56 9.32
CA ARG A 71 2.56 -25.99 9.04
C ARG A 71 2.57 -26.35 7.55
N VAL A 72 3.27 -25.56 6.74
CA VAL A 72 3.37 -25.82 5.29
C VAL A 72 4.53 -26.75 4.99
N HIS A 73 4.38 -27.63 4.01
CA HIS A 73 5.48 -28.50 3.60
C HIS A 73 6.59 -27.68 2.94
N VAL A 74 7.86 -27.86 3.31
CA VAL A 74 8.99 -27.06 2.79
C VAL A 74 9.04 -26.98 1.27
N ARG A 75 8.66 -28.07 0.58
CA ARG A 75 8.60 -28.14 -0.90
C ARG A 75 7.50 -27.29 -1.54
N SER A 76 6.49 -26.82 -0.79
CA SER A 76 5.48 -25.90 -1.31
C SER A 76 5.96 -24.46 -1.35
N LEU A 77 7.09 -24.15 -0.71
CA LEU A 77 7.71 -22.83 -0.73
C LEU A 77 8.86 -22.82 -1.73
N SER A 78 8.86 -21.81 -2.61
CA SER A 78 9.98 -21.65 -3.53
C SER A 78 11.25 -21.25 -2.78
N ARG A 79 12.41 -21.54 -3.38
CA ARG A 79 13.71 -21.17 -2.80
C ARG A 79 13.83 -19.66 -2.59
N THR A 80 13.28 -18.85 -3.48
CA THR A 80 13.24 -17.38 -3.35
C THR A 80 12.43 -16.95 -2.13
N LEU A 81 11.30 -17.61 -1.83
CA LEU A 81 10.52 -17.31 -0.62
C LEU A 81 11.34 -17.62 0.64
N LEU A 82 11.94 -18.81 0.68
CA LEU A 82 12.75 -19.25 1.82
C LEU A 82 13.94 -18.33 2.06
N SER A 83 14.69 -17.98 1.02
CA SER A 83 15.78 -17.01 1.12
C SER A 83 15.29 -15.62 1.56
N GLY A 84 14.11 -15.19 1.10
CA GLY A 84 13.51 -13.93 1.50
C GLY A 84 13.19 -13.86 2.99
N TYR A 85 12.69 -14.97 3.57
CA TYR A 85 12.44 -15.04 5.02
C TYR A 85 13.73 -15.03 5.84
N SER A 86 14.84 -15.57 5.32
CA SER A 86 16.12 -15.57 6.03
C SER A 86 16.90 -14.25 5.89
N ALA A 87 16.61 -13.46 4.87
CA ALA A 87 17.33 -12.22 4.57
C ALA A 87 16.78 -10.99 5.30
N ASP A 88 15.65 -11.12 6.03
CA ASP A 88 14.98 -10.03 6.75
C ASP A 88 14.87 -8.73 5.92
N SER A 89 14.59 -8.85 4.62
CA SER A 89 14.58 -7.68 3.74
C SER A 89 13.29 -6.87 3.89
N GLN A 90 13.44 -5.55 4.00
CA GLN A 90 12.33 -4.60 4.05
C GLN A 90 11.33 -4.76 2.89
N ALA A 91 11.83 -5.09 1.69
CA ALA A 91 10.97 -5.36 0.54
C ALA A 91 10.08 -6.59 0.76
N PHE A 92 10.59 -7.63 1.41
CA PHE A 92 9.83 -8.84 1.68
C PHE A 92 8.82 -8.65 2.82
N VAL A 93 9.20 -7.87 3.84
CA VAL A 93 8.30 -7.43 4.91
C VAL A 93 7.13 -6.64 4.33
N ALA A 94 7.40 -5.67 3.44
CA ALA A 94 6.37 -4.92 2.74
C ALA A 94 5.43 -5.88 1.99
N ARG A 95 5.97 -6.81 1.21
CA ARG A 95 5.18 -7.77 0.44
C ARG A 95 4.25 -8.62 1.33
N VAL A 96 4.71 -9.03 2.50
CA VAL A 96 3.90 -9.78 3.47
C VAL A 96 2.82 -8.91 4.11
N LEU A 97 3.13 -7.68 4.50
CA LEU A 97 2.17 -6.77 5.11
C LEU A 97 1.08 -6.30 4.13
N LEU A 98 1.44 -6.13 2.86
CA LEU A 98 0.54 -5.64 1.81
C LEU A 98 -0.33 -6.74 1.20
N ASP A 99 -0.02 -8.02 1.48
CA ASP A 99 -0.84 -9.14 1.04
C ASP A 99 -2.19 -9.16 1.80
N PRO A 100 -3.33 -9.02 1.09
CA PRO A 100 -4.65 -9.05 1.70
C PRO A 100 -4.98 -10.37 2.41
N TRP A 101 -4.36 -11.50 2.03
CA TRP A 101 -4.54 -12.77 2.74
C TRP A 101 -3.87 -12.72 4.12
N THR A 102 -2.64 -12.23 4.20
CA THR A 102 -1.92 -12.05 5.46
C THR A 102 -2.66 -11.09 6.40
N ALA A 103 -3.17 -9.97 5.89
CA ALA A 103 -3.96 -9.01 6.66
C ALA A 103 -5.24 -9.64 7.23
N ARG A 104 -6.02 -10.37 6.40
CA ARG A 104 -7.23 -11.06 6.84
C ARG A 104 -6.95 -12.14 7.88
N ARG A 105 -5.93 -12.97 7.64
CA ARG A 105 -5.54 -14.07 8.55
C ARG A 105 -5.18 -13.55 9.94
N ASN A 106 -4.45 -12.44 9.99
CA ASN A 106 -3.95 -11.88 11.23
C ASN A 106 -4.83 -10.75 11.81
N ARG A 107 -5.92 -10.39 11.12
CA ARG A 107 -6.90 -9.37 11.52
C ARG A 107 -6.27 -8.02 11.85
N PHE A 108 -5.36 -7.55 11.00
CA PHE A 108 -4.84 -6.18 11.07
C PHE A 108 -5.27 -5.37 9.85
N ALA A 109 -5.23 -4.05 9.99
CA ALA A 109 -5.30 -3.10 8.89
C ALA A 109 -4.02 -2.25 8.88
N LEU A 110 -3.72 -1.63 7.74
CA LEU A 110 -2.57 -0.72 7.60
C LEU A 110 -3.03 0.73 7.74
N GLU A 111 -2.35 1.47 8.62
CA GLU A 111 -2.53 2.91 8.82
C GLU A 111 -1.61 3.68 7.86
N TRP A 112 -2.17 4.10 6.73
CA TRP A 112 -1.43 4.75 5.64
C TRP A 112 -1.16 6.25 5.84
N ASP A 113 -1.73 6.88 6.86
CA ASP A 113 -1.59 8.32 7.06
C ASP A 113 -0.10 8.71 7.22
N GLY A 114 0.35 9.64 6.37
CA GLY A 114 1.75 10.08 6.32
C GLY A 114 2.75 9.01 5.88
N CYS A 115 2.33 7.96 5.18
CA CYS A 115 3.18 6.86 4.70
C CYS A 115 3.26 6.78 3.16
N TRP A 116 2.73 7.78 2.45
CA TRP A 116 2.71 7.82 0.99
C TRP A 116 2.83 9.26 0.51
N GLU A 117 3.21 9.39 -0.76
CA GLU A 117 3.25 10.66 -1.47
C GLU A 117 2.64 10.54 -2.86
N LEU A 118 2.21 11.68 -3.39
CA LEU A 118 1.77 11.83 -4.78
C LEU A 118 2.89 12.50 -5.56
N VAL A 119 3.41 11.81 -6.57
CA VAL A 119 4.27 12.40 -7.59
C VAL A 119 3.37 12.82 -8.75
N ALA A 120 3.07 14.12 -8.82
CA ALA A 120 2.21 14.71 -9.83
C ALA A 120 2.97 15.86 -10.53
N PRO A 121 3.45 15.65 -11.77
CA PRO A 121 4.02 16.75 -12.55
C PRO A 121 2.94 17.82 -12.82
N PRO A 122 3.32 19.10 -12.95
CA PRO A 122 2.36 20.15 -13.24
C PRO A 122 1.70 19.93 -14.62
N PRO A 123 0.42 20.29 -14.78
CA PRO A 123 -0.24 20.19 -16.06
C PRO A 123 0.41 21.16 -17.07
N PRO A 124 0.54 20.76 -18.36
CA PRO A 124 1.00 21.66 -19.42
C PRO A 124 -0.02 22.80 -19.64
N GLU A 125 0.46 23.99 -20.01
CA GLU A 125 -0.37 25.20 -20.12
C GLU A 125 -1.37 25.13 -21.29
N GLU A 126 -0.98 24.56 -22.44
CA GLU A 126 -1.73 24.65 -23.70
C GLU A 126 -2.37 23.33 -24.17
N VAL A 127 -2.40 22.27 -23.35
CA VAL A 127 -2.95 20.96 -23.76
C VAL A 127 -4.26 20.67 -23.04
N TRP A 128 -5.37 20.84 -23.76
CA TRP A 128 -6.73 20.63 -23.27
C TRP A 128 -7.59 19.87 -24.29
N PRO A 129 -8.40 18.88 -23.87
CA PRO A 129 -8.51 18.34 -22.51
C PRO A 129 -7.29 17.47 -22.12
N LEU A 130 -6.95 17.46 -20.84
CA LEU A 130 -5.79 16.72 -20.33
C LEU A 130 -6.21 15.36 -19.76
N HIS A 131 -5.61 14.29 -20.27
CA HIS A 131 -5.79 12.95 -19.71
C HIS A 131 -4.73 12.70 -18.63
N VAL A 132 -5.15 12.33 -17.43
CA VAL A 132 -4.25 12.00 -16.32
C VAL A 132 -4.43 10.53 -15.96
N THR A 133 -3.32 9.79 -15.91
CA THR A 133 -3.30 8.42 -15.39
C THR A 133 -2.70 8.41 -14.00
N VAL A 134 -3.38 7.76 -13.06
CA VAL A 134 -2.92 7.57 -11.69
C VAL A 134 -2.54 6.12 -11.51
N VAL A 135 -1.28 5.87 -11.18
CA VAL A 135 -0.71 4.54 -10.96
C VAL A 135 -0.30 4.39 -9.50
N PHE A 136 -0.53 3.20 -8.93
CA PHE A 136 -0.18 2.85 -7.56
C PHE A 136 1.00 1.89 -7.52
N ASP A 137 2.12 2.31 -6.93
CA ASP A 137 3.27 1.42 -6.68
C ASP A 137 2.96 0.40 -5.56
N ASP A 138 2.08 0.78 -4.64
CA ASP A 138 1.62 -0.01 -3.50
C ASP A 138 0.12 0.23 -3.29
N PRO A 139 -0.64 -0.69 -2.65
CA PRO A 139 -2.10 -0.58 -2.48
C PRO A 139 -2.51 0.46 -1.43
N VAL A 140 -2.09 1.72 -1.60
CA VAL A 140 -2.41 2.86 -0.77
C VAL A 140 -3.88 3.27 -1.00
N PRO A 141 -4.78 3.14 -0.01
CA PRO A 141 -6.18 3.45 -0.19
C PRO A 141 -6.43 4.97 -0.10
N VAL A 142 -6.56 5.64 -1.25
CA VAL A 142 -6.80 7.08 -1.35
C VAL A 142 -8.20 7.39 -1.85
N ARG A 143 -8.77 8.54 -1.46
CA ARG A 143 -10.01 9.05 -2.08
C ARG A 143 -9.62 9.85 -3.34
N PRO A 144 -10.13 9.52 -4.54
CA PRO A 144 -9.77 10.23 -5.77
C PRO A 144 -9.96 11.74 -5.67
N GLU A 145 -11.05 12.22 -5.07
CA GLU A 145 -11.27 13.66 -4.85
C GLU A 145 -10.14 14.33 -4.06
N ARG A 146 -9.69 13.70 -2.97
CA ARG A 146 -8.61 14.26 -2.14
C ARG A 146 -7.28 14.24 -2.89
N LEU A 147 -7.02 13.16 -3.63
CA LEU A 147 -5.80 13.01 -4.42
C LEU A 147 -5.73 14.07 -5.52
N ILE A 148 -6.80 14.24 -6.28
CA ILE A 148 -6.89 15.21 -7.38
C ILE A 148 -6.80 16.64 -6.86
N GLY A 149 -7.51 16.97 -5.77
CA GLY A 149 -7.42 18.29 -5.14
C GLY A 149 -6.00 18.60 -4.65
N GLN A 150 -5.30 17.62 -4.09
CA GLN A 150 -3.89 17.77 -3.69
C GLN A 150 -2.97 17.98 -4.90
N GLY A 151 -3.11 17.19 -5.96
CA GLY A 151 -2.21 17.24 -7.11
C GLY A 151 -2.43 18.46 -8.02
N LEU A 152 -3.65 18.98 -8.10
CA LEU A 152 -3.98 20.17 -8.90
C LEU A 152 -4.08 21.46 -8.07
N GLY A 153 -4.13 21.39 -6.74
CA GLY A 153 -4.33 22.55 -5.88
C GLY A 153 -5.74 23.17 -5.99
N ILE A 154 -6.74 22.41 -6.42
CA ILE A 154 -8.11 22.89 -6.67
C ILE A 154 -9.11 22.41 -5.61
N SER A 155 -10.19 23.15 -5.44
CA SER A 155 -11.25 22.82 -4.48
C SER A 155 -12.12 21.65 -4.94
N ARG A 156 -12.85 21.03 -4.00
CA ARG A 156 -13.86 19.99 -4.30
C ARG A 156 -14.90 20.44 -5.34
N ARG A 157 -15.29 21.73 -5.28
CA ARG A 157 -16.26 22.31 -6.21
C ARG A 157 -15.71 22.40 -7.62
N GLU A 158 -14.41 22.70 -7.77
CA GLU A 158 -13.74 22.74 -9.06
C GLU A 158 -13.55 21.33 -9.63
N ILE A 159 -13.20 20.35 -8.79
CA ILE A 159 -13.15 18.93 -9.19
C ILE A 159 -14.48 18.50 -9.80
N ALA A 160 -15.60 18.76 -9.10
CA ALA A 160 -16.93 18.39 -9.59
C ALA A 160 -17.32 19.06 -10.93
N ARG A 161 -16.68 20.19 -11.29
CA ARG A 161 -16.94 20.93 -12.54
C ARG A 161 -16.02 20.52 -13.69
N ARG A 162 -14.77 20.22 -13.39
CA ARG A 162 -13.69 20.11 -14.38
C ARG A 162 -13.18 18.68 -14.57
N VAL A 163 -13.53 17.76 -13.69
CA VAL A 163 -13.00 16.40 -13.72
C VAL A 163 -14.06 15.41 -14.20
N LYS A 164 -13.75 14.68 -15.27
CA LYS A 164 -14.49 13.49 -15.69
C LYS A 164 -13.72 12.25 -15.30
N ILE A 165 -14.36 11.33 -14.58
CA ILE A 165 -13.75 10.12 -14.02
C ILE A 165 -14.79 9.00 -13.96
N ASP A 166 -14.38 7.76 -14.22
CA ASP A 166 -15.29 6.60 -14.29
C ASP A 166 -15.46 5.87 -12.94
N ILE A 167 -14.76 6.32 -11.90
CA ILE A 167 -14.84 5.78 -10.54
C ILE A 167 -15.41 6.81 -9.55
N PRO A 168 -16.05 6.38 -8.44
CA PRO A 168 -16.60 7.30 -7.47
C PRO A 168 -15.52 8.17 -6.80
N LEU A 169 -15.65 9.49 -6.90
CA LEU A 169 -14.72 10.48 -6.32
C LEU A 169 -14.57 10.36 -4.78
N ASN A 170 -15.62 9.93 -4.09
CA ASN A 170 -15.72 9.88 -2.63
C ASN A 170 -15.35 8.51 -2.02
N ARG A 171 -15.20 7.46 -2.83
CA ARG A 171 -14.85 6.11 -2.36
C ARG A 171 -13.35 5.92 -2.43
N ARG A 172 -12.76 5.30 -1.40
CA ARG A 172 -11.34 4.95 -1.43
C ARG A 172 -11.08 3.90 -2.53
N THR A 173 -10.02 4.10 -3.29
CA THR A 173 -9.45 3.14 -4.23
C THR A 173 -7.96 2.97 -3.95
N ALA A 174 -7.44 1.80 -4.29
CA ALA A 174 -6.02 1.48 -4.30
C ALA A 174 -5.63 0.84 -5.66
N GLN A 175 -6.49 1.04 -6.66
CA GLN A 175 -6.32 0.55 -8.02
C GLN A 175 -6.10 1.75 -8.93
N ASP A 176 -5.28 1.52 -9.96
CA ASP A 176 -5.03 2.49 -11.01
C ASP A 176 -6.33 3.02 -11.61
N PHE A 177 -6.34 4.29 -11.95
CA PHE A 177 -7.47 4.94 -12.58
C PHE A 177 -7.01 6.11 -13.43
N SER A 178 -7.91 6.59 -14.28
CA SER A 178 -7.68 7.76 -15.11
C SER A 178 -8.79 8.77 -14.93
N PHE A 179 -8.48 10.04 -15.15
CA PHE A 179 -9.47 11.10 -15.24
C PHE A 179 -9.10 12.09 -16.34
N VAL A 180 -10.09 12.82 -16.81
CA VAL A 180 -9.91 13.89 -17.79
C VAL A 180 -10.17 15.22 -17.10
N LEU A 181 -9.22 16.14 -17.24
CA LEU A 181 -9.34 17.52 -16.79
C LEU A 181 -9.80 18.39 -17.97
N LEU A 182 -10.87 19.15 -17.74
CA LEU A 182 -11.53 20.07 -18.67
C LEU A 182 -11.15 21.53 -18.40
#